data_AF-A0A354WUK8-F1
#
_entry.id   AF-A0A354WUK8-F1
#
_cell.length_a   1.000
_cell.length_b   1.000
_cell.length_c   1.000
_cell.angle_alpha   90.00
_cell.angle_beta   90.00
_cell.angle_gamma   90.00
#
_symmetry.space_group_name_H-M   'P 1'
#
loop_
_entity.id
_entity.type
_entity.pdbx_description
1 polymer ?
#
loop_
_entity_poly.entity_id
_entity_poly.type
_entity_poly.pdbx_seq_one_letter_code
_entity_poly.pdbx_strand_id
1 'polypeptide(L)'
;MEAQSKEELTHAYQLIDYTIDRGGDIVIGQVNIVPTAWGSPVEVFEHVYKHEKYVSELIDKLVDLAEEEKDHATSDFLYGFVREQVEEESTAKNILNDLKNYGDHHYGILDHQLGKRE
;
A
#
# COMPACT_ATOMS: atom_id res chain seq x y z
N MET A 1 -0.67 11.67 4.03
CA MET A 1 -0.55 11.31 2.61
C MET A 1 0.88 11.45 2.10
N GLU A 2 1.61 12.52 2.40
CA GLU A 2 3.02 12.65 1.96
C GLU A 2 3.95 11.56 2.53
N ALA A 3 3.80 11.21 3.81
CA ALA A 3 4.56 10.11 4.43
C ALA A 3 4.32 8.78 3.71
N GLN A 4 3.05 8.38 3.55
CA GLN A 4 2.67 7.18 2.79
C GLN A 4 3.26 7.19 1.38
N SER A 5 3.21 8.32 0.66
CA SER A 5 3.78 8.38 -0.69
C SER A 5 5.29 8.14 -0.73
N LYS A 6 6.04 8.51 0.33
CA LYS A 6 7.49 8.24 0.43
C LYS A 6 7.76 6.78 0.79
N GLU A 7 6.92 6.21 1.65
CA GLU A 7 6.91 4.79 2.01
C GLU A 7 6.71 3.92 0.76
N GLU A 8 5.68 4.19 -0.06
CA GLU A 8 5.45 3.44 -1.30
C GLU A 8 6.57 3.58 -2.34
N LEU A 9 7.22 4.75 -2.42
CA LEU A 9 8.39 4.91 -3.28
C LEU A 9 9.55 4.04 -2.80
N THR A 10 9.69 3.86 -1.49
CA THR A 10 10.71 2.96 -0.91
C THR A 10 10.41 1.52 -1.29
N HIS A 11 9.15 1.09 -1.22
CA HIS A 11 8.71 -0.24 -1.68
C HIS A 11 9.04 -0.46 -3.16
N ALA A 12 8.76 0.54 -4.01
CA ALA A 12 9.07 0.48 -5.43
C ALA A 12 10.59 0.30 -5.67
N TYR A 13 11.45 1.03 -4.95
CA TYR A 13 12.89 0.87 -5.06
C TYR A 13 13.37 -0.48 -4.55
N GLN A 14 12.81 -1.01 -3.45
CA GLN A 14 13.16 -2.34 -2.94
C GLN A 14 12.86 -3.44 -3.98
N LEU A 15 11.72 -3.38 -4.66
CA LEU A 15 11.37 -4.31 -5.74
C LEU A 15 12.34 -4.19 -6.92
N ILE A 16 12.75 -2.97 -7.26
CA ILE A 16 13.70 -2.70 -8.34
C ILE A 16 15.08 -3.27 -7.98
N ASP A 17 15.61 -2.91 -6.81
CA ASP A 17 16.93 -3.33 -6.38
C ASP A 17 17.01 -4.85 -6.25
N TYR A 18 15.99 -5.48 -5.67
CA TYR A 18 15.89 -6.94 -5.58
C TYR A 18 15.94 -7.60 -6.97
N THR A 19 15.17 -7.07 -7.93
CA THR A 19 15.14 -7.62 -9.29
C THR A 19 16.51 -7.51 -9.97
N ILE A 20 17.21 -6.38 -9.80
CA ILE A 20 18.57 -6.17 -10.32
C ILE A 20 19.56 -7.14 -9.67
N ASP A 21 19.50 -7.32 -8.34
CA ASP A 21 20.38 -8.22 -7.59
C ASP A 21 20.20 -9.69 -8.00
N ARG A 22 19.00 -10.06 -8.45
CA ARG A 22 18.70 -11.38 -9.02
C ARG A 22 19.09 -11.51 -10.49
N GLY A 23 19.68 -10.48 -11.09
CA GLY A 23 20.13 -10.45 -12.48
C GLY A 23 19.02 -10.22 -13.50
N GLY A 24 17.87 -9.71 -13.07
CA GLY A 24 16.76 -9.34 -13.94
C GLY A 24 16.92 -7.94 -14.55
N ASP A 25 16.32 -7.73 -15.71
CA ASP A 25 16.20 -6.43 -16.35
C ASP A 25 14.87 -5.76 -15.96
N ILE A 26 14.88 -4.43 -15.80
CA ILE A 26 13.70 -3.67 -15.37
C ILE A 26 13.32 -2.65 -16.43
N VAL A 27 12.02 -2.60 -16.71
CA VAL A 27 11.40 -1.55 -17.52
C VAL A 27 10.28 -0.92 -16.72
N ILE A 28 10.42 0.36 -16.38
CA ILE A 28 9.37 1.14 -15.75
C ILE A 28 8.43 1.64 -16.85
N GLY A 29 7.18 1.15 -16.82
CA GLY A 29 6.14 1.54 -17.76
C GLY A 29 5.47 2.88 -17.43
N GLN A 30 4.37 3.14 -18.13
CA GLN A 30 3.54 4.32 -17.85
C GLN A 30 2.86 4.20 -16.49
N VAL A 31 2.94 5.26 -15.69
CA VAL A 31 2.14 5.41 -14.46
C VAL A 31 0.81 6.06 -14.82
N ASN A 32 -0.29 5.38 -14.49
CA ASN A 32 -1.64 5.88 -14.77
C ASN A 32 -2.02 7.03 -13.85
N ILE A 33 -2.91 7.90 -14.32
CA ILE A 33 -3.48 8.98 -13.51
C ILE A 33 -4.39 8.36 -12.45
N VAL A 34 -4.24 8.82 -11.20
CA VAL A 34 -5.13 8.47 -10.09
C VAL A 34 -6.27 9.48 -9.97
N PRO A 35 -7.43 9.11 -9.40
CA PRO A 35 -8.47 10.07 -9.08
C PRO A 35 -7.92 11.25 -8.26
N THR A 36 -8.40 12.46 -8.50
CA THR A 36 -7.91 13.68 -7.83
C THR A 36 -9.00 14.43 -7.07
N ALA A 37 -10.23 13.91 -7.04
CA ALA A 37 -11.37 14.53 -6.39
C ALA A 37 -12.31 13.47 -5.81
N TRP A 38 -12.79 13.74 -4.60
CA TRP A 38 -13.75 12.91 -3.85
C TRP A 38 -14.78 13.82 -3.18
N GLY A 39 -15.97 13.30 -2.93
CA GLY A 39 -17.07 14.04 -2.28
C GLY A 39 -16.89 14.19 -0.77
N SER A 40 -16.13 13.30 -0.13
CA SER A 40 -15.89 13.34 1.32
C SER A 40 -14.57 12.66 1.72
N PRO A 41 -14.03 12.94 2.92
CA PRO A 41 -12.89 12.20 3.48
C PRO A 41 -13.16 10.69 3.60
N VAL A 42 -14.40 10.30 3.86
CA VAL A 42 -14.81 8.89 3.91
C VAL A 42 -14.57 8.23 2.56
N GLU A 43 -15.01 8.85 1.46
CA GLU A 43 -14.79 8.33 0.11
C GLU A 43 -13.30 8.19 -0.24
N VAL A 44 -12.45 9.12 0.23
CA VAL A 44 -10.99 9.03 0.05
C VAL A 44 -10.45 7.76 0.72
N PHE A 45 -10.78 7.53 1.99
CA PHE A 45 -10.26 6.37 2.73
C PHE A 45 -10.92 5.04 2.34
N GLU A 46 -12.14 5.06 1.79
CA GLU A 46 -12.70 3.88 1.11
C GLU A 46 -11.88 3.52 -0.13
N HIS A 47 -11.47 4.52 -0.91
CA HIS A 47 -10.59 4.31 -2.05
C HIS A 47 -9.20 3.81 -1.63
N VAL A 48 -8.59 4.41 -0.60
CA VAL A 48 -7.29 3.97 -0.05
C VAL A 48 -7.38 2.53 0.42
N TYR A 49 -8.35 2.19 1.27
CA TYR A 49 -8.50 0.81 1.76
C TYR A 49 -8.70 -0.19 0.61
N LYS A 50 -9.51 0.16 -0.39
CA LYS A 50 -9.68 -0.70 -1.58
C LYS A 50 -8.36 -0.85 -2.36
N HIS A 51 -7.55 0.20 -2.45
CA HIS A 51 -6.26 0.18 -3.12
C HIS A 51 -5.28 -0.72 -2.38
N GLU A 52 -5.18 -0.62 -1.06
CA GLU A 52 -4.30 -1.49 -0.25
C GLU A 52 -4.63 -2.97 -0.44
N LYS A 53 -5.92 -3.33 -0.40
CA LYS A 53 -6.35 -4.70 -0.68
C LYS A 53 -5.96 -5.16 -2.08
N TYR A 54 -6.04 -4.27 -3.07
CA TYR A 54 -5.64 -4.58 -4.43
C TYR A 54 -4.13 -4.80 -4.54
N VAL A 55 -3.31 -4.00 -3.83
CA VAL A 55 -1.86 -4.21 -3.76
C VAL A 55 -1.53 -5.55 -3.10
N SER A 56 -2.19 -5.91 -2.00
CA SER A 56 -2.05 -7.23 -1.37
C SER A 56 -2.33 -8.37 -2.34
N GLU A 57 -3.42 -8.29 -3.11
CA GLU A 57 -3.75 -9.28 -4.14
C GLU A 57 -2.68 -9.39 -5.25
N LEU A 58 -1.94 -8.32 -5.53
CA LEU A 58 -0.82 -8.37 -6.49
C LEU A 58 0.41 -9.03 -5.88
N ILE A 59 0.73 -8.74 -4.62
CA ILE A 59 1.83 -9.39 -3.89
C ILE A 59 1.56 -10.89 -3.72
N ASP A 60 0.34 -11.29 -3.35
CA ASP A 60 -0.04 -12.69 -3.21
C ASP A 60 0.17 -13.46 -4.51
N LYS A 61 -0.20 -12.87 -5.66
CA LYS A 61 0.04 -13.47 -6.99
C LYS A 61 1.53 -13.65 -7.29
N LEU A 62 2.37 -12.74 -6.85
CA LEU A 62 3.82 -12.87 -7.01
C LEU A 62 4.38 -13.97 -6.11
N VAL A 63 3.87 -14.09 -4.88
CA VAL A 63 4.24 -15.18 -3.94
C VAL A 63 3.84 -16.53 -4.53
N ASP A 64 2.60 -16.66 -4.99
CA ASP A 64 2.08 -17.89 -5.63
C ASP A 64 2.97 -18.32 -6.81
N LEU A 65 3.35 -17.37 -7.66
CA LEU A 65 4.24 -17.63 -8.80
C LEU A 65 5.65 -18.07 -8.35
N ALA A 66 6.23 -17.37 -7.37
CA ALA A 66 7.54 -17.73 -6.83
C ALA A 66 7.53 -19.13 -6.20
N GLU A 67 6.45 -19.50 -5.51
CA GLU A 67 6.28 -20.83 -4.94
C GLU A 67 6.09 -21.91 -6.02
N GLU A 68 5.32 -21.63 -7.08
CA GLU A 68 5.15 -22.52 -8.24
C GLU A 68 6.51 -22.82 -8.92
N GLU A 69 7.33 -21.78 -9.09
CA GLU A 69 8.67 -21.87 -9.68
C GLU A 69 9.72 -22.41 -8.69
N LYS A 70 9.36 -22.58 -7.41
CA LYS A 70 10.26 -22.94 -6.31
C LYS A 70 11.41 -21.95 -6.12
N ASP A 71 11.18 -20.68 -6.43
CA ASP A 71 12.12 -19.60 -6.12
C ASP A 71 11.98 -19.18 -4.66
N HIS A 72 12.61 -19.94 -3.78
CA HIS A 72 12.60 -19.70 -2.35
C HIS A 72 13.15 -18.32 -1.95
N ALA A 73 14.08 -17.76 -2.73
CA ALA A 73 14.64 -16.44 -2.44
C ALA A 73 13.60 -15.35 -2.71
N THR A 74 12.84 -15.48 -3.80
CA THR A 74 11.78 -14.52 -4.15
C THR A 74 10.59 -14.67 -3.21
N SER A 75 10.22 -15.90 -2.83
CA SER A 75 9.19 -16.12 -1.80
C SER A 75 9.55 -15.45 -0.47
N ASP A 76 10.77 -15.66 0.05
CA ASP A 76 11.21 -15.06 1.33
C ASP A 76 11.18 -13.53 1.28
N PHE A 77 11.67 -12.94 0.18
CA PHE A 77 11.63 -11.50 -0.05
C PHE A 77 10.19 -10.96 -0.08
N LEU A 78 9.29 -11.59 -0.84
CA LEU A 78 7.90 -11.16 -0.96
C LEU A 78 7.10 -11.38 0.33
N TYR A 79 7.45 -12.37 1.16
CA TYR A 79 6.87 -12.53 2.50
C TYR A 79 7.16 -11.33 3.43
N GLY A 80 8.17 -10.50 3.12
CA GLY A 80 8.33 -9.17 3.74
C GLY A 80 7.12 -8.28 3.46
N PHE A 81 6.79 -8.08 2.18
CA PHE A 81 5.65 -7.27 1.74
C PHE A 81 4.31 -7.84 2.20
N VAL A 82 4.14 -9.17 2.24
CA VAL A 82 2.91 -9.78 2.77
C VAL A 82 2.66 -9.35 4.22
N ARG A 83 3.71 -9.32 5.05
CA ARG A 83 3.59 -8.91 6.46
C ARG A 83 3.25 -7.43 6.58
N GLU A 84 3.86 -6.59 5.76
CA GLU A 84 3.63 -5.15 5.70
C GLU A 84 2.21 -4.82 5.24
N GLN A 85 1.72 -5.46 4.18
CA GLN A 85 0.36 -5.25 3.68
C GLN A 85 -0.73 -5.58 4.72
N VAL A 86 -0.49 -6.53 5.65
CA VAL A 86 -1.40 -6.78 6.77
C VAL A 86 -1.51 -5.56 7.68
N GLU A 87 -0.41 -4.86 7.92
CA GLU A 87 -0.37 -3.64 8.73
C GLU A 87 -1.01 -2.46 7.98
N GLU A 88 -0.77 -2.33 6.68
CA GLU A 88 -1.33 -1.26 5.84
C GLU A 88 -2.85 -1.39 5.68
N GLU A 89 -3.37 -2.59 5.38
CA GLU A 89 -4.81 -2.84 5.33
C GLU A 89 -5.49 -2.55 6.67
N SER A 90 -4.86 -2.96 7.78
CA SER A 90 -5.36 -2.70 9.13
C SER A 90 -5.43 -1.20 9.40
N THR A 91 -4.37 -0.47 9.07
CA THR A 91 -4.27 0.98 9.25
C THR A 91 -5.33 1.72 8.44
N ALA A 92 -5.44 1.43 7.14
CA ALA A 92 -6.43 2.03 6.25
C ALA A 92 -7.87 1.74 6.73
N LYS A 93 -8.15 0.50 7.15
CA LYS A 93 -9.46 0.09 7.68
C LYS A 93 -9.81 0.80 8.98
N ASN A 94 -8.85 0.94 9.90
CA ASN A 94 -9.08 1.62 11.17
C ASN A 94 -9.41 3.10 10.95
N ILE A 95 -8.66 3.79 10.09
CA ILE A 95 -8.94 5.18 9.75
C ILE A 95 -10.32 5.32 9.10
N LEU A 96 -10.68 4.42 8.18
CA LEU A 96 -12.00 4.42 7.57
C LEU A 96 -13.12 4.21 8.60
N ASN A 97 -12.94 3.29 9.54
CA ASN A 97 -13.92 3.04 10.60
C ASN A 97 -14.07 4.26 11.51
N ASP A 98 -12.97 4.89 11.89
CA ASP A 98 -12.98 6.10 12.70
C ASP A 98 -13.72 7.24 11.99
N LEU A 99 -13.43 7.48 10.71
CA LEU A 99 -14.14 8.47 9.90
C LEU A 99 -15.65 8.20 9.82
N LYS A 100 -16.07 6.94 9.72
CA LYS A 100 -17.48 6.53 9.72
C LYS A 100 -18.14 6.70 11.09
N ASN A 101 -17.41 6.42 12.17
CA ASN A 101 -17.92 6.45 13.54
C ASN A 101 -18.04 7.88 14.10
N TYR A 102 -17.06 8.74 13.82
CA TYR A 102 -17.01 10.07 14.42
C TYR A 102 -17.93 11.09 13.73
N GLY A 103 -18.33 10.85 12.48
CA GLY A 103 -19.15 11.77 11.68
C GLY A 103 -18.46 13.12 11.40
N ASP A 104 -19.17 14.02 10.73
CA ASP A 104 -18.60 15.25 10.16
C ASP A 104 -17.96 16.22 11.18
N HIS A 105 -18.35 16.15 12.45
CA HIS A 105 -17.95 17.10 13.48
C HIS A 105 -16.56 16.86 14.10
N HIS A 106 -15.88 15.77 13.73
CA HIS A 106 -14.66 15.33 14.40
C HIS A 106 -13.46 15.14 13.47
N TYR A 107 -13.60 15.48 12.18
CA TYR A 107 -12.51 15.36 11.21
C TYR A 107 -11.24 16.11 11.62
N GLY A 108 -11.36 17.25 12.32
CA GLY A 108 -10.19 18.00 12.80
C GLY A 108 -9.35 17.27 13.86
N ILE A 109 -9.95 16.38 14.66
CA ILE A 109 -9.20 15.58 15.65
C ILE A 109 -8.40 14.51 14.92
N LEU A 110 -9.03 13.87 13.94
CA LEU A 110 -8.43 12.80 13.15
C LEU A 110 -7.31 13.35 12.24
N ASP A 111 -7.52 14.51 11.63
CA ASP A 111 -6.49 15.25 10.89
C ASP A 111 -5.27 15.56 11.78
N HIS A 112 -5.48 16.06 12.99
CA HIS A 112 -4.38 16.30 13.92
C HIS A 112 -3.62 15.00 14.27
N GLN A 113 -4.33 13.89 14.50
CA GLN A 113 -3.71 12.60 14.80
C GLN A 113 -2.88 12.08 13.63
N LEU A 114 -3.43 12.10 12.42
CA LEU A 114 -2.74 11.63 11.21
C LEU A 114 -1.58 12.54 10.80
N GLY A 115 -1.69 13.85 11.04
CA GLY A 115 -0.63 14.82 10.77
C GLY A 115 0.62 14.69 11.65
N LYS A 116 0.58 13.84 12.69
CA LYS A 116 1.75 13.49 13.50
C LYS A 116 2.55 12.31 12.96
N ARG A 117 2.05 11.61 11.92
CA ARG A 117 2.79 10.53 11.26
C ARG A 117 3.96 11.17 10.51
N GLU A 118 5.19 10.82 10.90
CA GLU A 118 6.43 11.25 10.25
C GLU A 118 6.66 10.49 8.93
#